data_AF-A0A4R6Q926-F1
#
_entry.id   AF-A0A4R6Q926-F1
#
_cell.length_a   1.000
_cell.length_b   1.000
_cell.length_c   1.000
_cell.angle_alpha   90.00
_cell.angle_beta   90.00
_cell.angle_gamma   90.00
#
_symmetry.space_group_name_H-M   'P 1'
#
loop_
_entity.id
_entity.type
_entity.pdbx_description
1 polymer ?
#
loop_
_entity_poly.entity_id
_entity_poly.type
_entity_poly.pdbx_seq_one_letter_code
_entity_poly.pdbx_strand_id
1 'polypeptide(L)' 'MKKLHFYLLVIYIISLSISFLGYIVDAEESKNAFVYEMFEVFMMSLLVFGFLFISFSALYFLFRVFKSISNSEQLVD' A
#
# COMPACT_ATOMS: atom_id res chain seq x y z
N MET A 1 -1.85 -15.43 -9.73
CA MET A 1 -2.44 -15.25 -8.38
C MET A 1 -1.52 -15.62 -7.22
N LYS A 2 -0.71 -16.70 -7.27
CA LYS A 2 0.12 -17.13 -6.11
C LYS A 2 1.02 -16.05 -5.49
N LYS A 3 1.52 -15.10 -6.29
CA LYS A 3 2.35 -13.98 -5.81
C LYS A 3 1.56 -12.77 -5.32
N LEU A 4 0.26 -12.69 -5.61
CA LEU A 4 -0.60 -11.56 -5.19
C LEU A 4 -0.61 -11.44 -3.66
N HIS A 5 -0.80 -12.56 -2.96
CA HIS A 5 -0.81 -12.56 -1.49
C HIS A 5 0.52 -12.11 -0.91
N PHE A 6 1.63 -12.47 -1.56
CA PHE A 6 2.96 -11.99 -1.19
C PHE A 6 3.08 -10.47 -1.38
N TYR A 7 2.63 -9.92 -2.52
CA TYR A 7 2.62 -8.47 -2.73
C TYR A 7 1.73 -7.75 -1.73
N LEU A 8 0.55 -8.27 -1.43
CA LEU A 8 -0.35 -7.70 -0.40
C LEU A 8 0.31 -7.71 0.98
N LEU A 9 0.98 -8.80 1.34
CA LEU A 9 1.72 -8.90 2.60
C LEU A 9 2.87 -7.90 2.67
N VAL A 10 3.62 -7.73 1.58
CA VAL A 10 4.70 -6.72 1.50
C VAL A 10 4.14 -5.30 1.63
N ILE A 11 3.07 -4.96 0.91
CA ILE A 11 2.41 -3.65 1.03
C ILE A 11 1.95 -3.43 2.47
N TYR A 12 1.33 -4.43 3.09
CA TYR A 12 0.88 -4.34 4.48
C TYR A 12 2.03 -4.10 5.47
N ILE A 13 3.14 -4.82 5.35
CA ILE A 13 4.32 -4.61 6.19
C ILE A 13 4.85 -3.17 6.03
N ILE A 14 4.92 -2.67 4.80
CA ILE A 14 5.33 -1.29 4.53
C ILE A 14 4.36 -0.28 5.16
N SER A 15 3.05 -0.48 4.98
CA SER A 15 2.02 0.39 5.55
C SER A 15 2.09 0.42 7.08
N LEU A 16 2.22 -0.74 7.72
CA LEU A 16 2.37 -0.85 9.16
C LEU A 16 3.63 -0.13 9.65
N SER A 17 4.76 -0.29 8.94
CA SER A 17 6.02 0.37 9.28
C SER A 17 5.92 1.89 9.18
N ILE A 18 5.27 2.41 8.13
CA ILE A 18 5.04 3.85 7.96
C ILE A 18 4.15 4.39 9.09
N SER A 19 3.09 3.68 9.46
CA SER A 19 2.22 4.10 10.56
C SER A 19 2.92 4.07 11.91
N PHE A 20 3.77 3.08 12.17
CA PHE A 20 4.61 3.05 13.37
C PHE A 20 5.60 4.21 13.40
N LEU A 21 6.24 4.55 12.28
CA LEU A 21 7.13 5.71 12.20
C LEU A 21 6.37 7.02 12.43
N GLY A 22 5.15 7.13 11.89
CA GLY A 22 4.26 8.26 12.17
C GLY A 22 3.97 8.41 13.65
N TYR A 23 3.63 7.31 14.33
CA TYR A 23 3.42 7.31 15.78
C TYR A 23 4.67 7.69 16.57
N ILE A 24 5.86 7.21 16.18
CA ILE A 24 7.12 7.59 16.86
C ILE A 24 7.40 9.09 16.72
N VAL A 25 7.10 9.68 15.56
CA VAL A 25 7.29 11.11 15.31
C VAL A 25 6.26 11.96 16.07
N ASP A 26 5.03 11.46 16.20
CA ASP A 26 3.92 12.13 16.89
C ASP A 26 3.85 11.84 18.40
N ALA A 27 4.79 11.03 18.92
CA ALA A 27 4.85 10.66 20.33
C ALA A 27 5.39 11.82 21.21
N GLU A 28 4.73 12.98 21.17
CA GLU A 28 4.77 13.94 22.28
C GLU A 28 3.81 13.48 23.39
N GLU A 29 4.13 13.80 24.65
CA GLU A 29 3.48 13.35 25.90
C GLU A 29 2.01 12.91 25.74
N SER A 30 1.81 11.65 25.39
CA SER A 30 0.47 11.16 25.14
C SER A 30 -0.27 11.02 26.48
N LYS A 31 -1.52 11.47 26.48
CA LYS A 31 -2.43 11.30 27.63
C LYS A 31 -3.36 10.10 27.45
N ASN A 32 -3.24 9.40 26.32
CA ASN A 32 -4.13 8.32 25.93
C ASN A 32 -3.61 6.98 26.46
N ALA A 33 -4.53 6.05 26.71
CA ALA A 33 -4.15 4.69 27.06
C ALA A 33 -3.43 4.02 25.88
N PHE A 34 -2.37 3.25 26.15
CA PHE A 34 -1.58 2.52 25.15
C PHE A 34 -2.42 1.75 24.11
N VAL A 35 -3.54 1.15 24.53
CA VAL A 35 -4.45 0.40 23.63
C VAL A 35 -5.04 1.31 22.55
N TYR A 36 -5.35 2.56 22.89
CA TYR A 36 -5.89 3.54 21.95
C TYR A 36 -4.85 3.94 20.89
N GLU A 37 -3.61 4.12 21.31
CA GLU A 37 -2.51 4.44 20.39
C GLU A 37 -2.22 3.28 19.41
N MET A 38 -2.23 2.05 19.90
CA MET A 38 -2.06 0.88 19.04
C MET A 38 -3.24 0.71 18.08
N PHE A 39 -4.45 1.05 18.51
CA PHE A 39 -5.61 1.10 17.62
C PHE A 39 -5.45 2.17 16.54
N GLU A 40 -4.96 3.35 16.89
CA GLU A 40 -4.69 4.43 15.94
C GLU A 40 -3.63 4.05 14.90
N VAL A 41 -2.50 3.48 15.34
CA VAL A 41 -1.46 2.94 14.44
C VAL A 41 -2.04 1.90 13.50
N PHE A 42 -2.86 0.99 14.02
CA PHE A 42 -3.52 -0.03 13.21
C PHE A 42 -4.45 0.57 12.16
N MET A 43 -5.33 1.49 12.56
CA MET A 43 -6.26 2.16 11.63
C MET A 43 -5.51 2.96 10.57
N MET A 44 -4.46 3.68 10.95
CA MET A 44 -3.65 4.42 10.00
C MET A 44 -2.93 3.49 9.01
N SER A 45 -2.49 2.31 9.47
CA SER A 45 -1.87 1.32 8.59
C SER A 45 -2.83 0.80 7.52
N LEU A 46 -4.12 0.66 7.86
CA LEU A 46 -5.16 0.26 6.90
C LEU A 46 -5.41 1.34 5.84
N LEU A 47 -5.39 2.62 6.23
CA LEU A 47 -5.54 3.74 5.30
C LEU A 47 -4.35 3.81 4.32
N VAL A 48 -3.13 3.74 4.84
CA VAL A 48 -1.91 3.73 4.02
C VAL A 48 -1.89 2.50 3.11
N PHE A 49 -2.31 1.34 3.60
CA PHE A 49 -2.43 0.12 2.81
C PHE A 49 -3.41 0.30 1.64
N GLY A 50 -4.60 0.84 1.89
CA GLY A 50 -5.58 1.11 0.86
C GLY A 50 -5.03 2.02 -0.24
N PHE A 51 -4.34 3.10 0.16
CA PHE A 51 -3.72 4.03 -0.79
C PHE A 51 -2.65 3.35 -1.65
N LEU A 52 -1.70 2.65 -1.04
CA LEU A 52 -0.64 1.94 -1.75
C LEU A 52 -1.18 0.84 -2.66
N PHE A 53 -2.20 0.10 -2.21
CA PHE A 53 -2.83 -0.94 -3.00
C PHE A 53 -3.53 -0.38 -4.25
N ILE A 54 -4.25 0.74 -4.12
CA ILE A 54 -4.89 1.44 -5.25
C ILE A 54 -3.82 1.91 -6.23
N SER A 55 -2.76 2.58 -5.75
CA SER A 55 -1.66 3.04 -6.59
C SER A 55 -0.97 1.89 -7.34
N PHE A 56 -0.69 0.79 -6.65
CA PHE A 56 -0.09 -0.40 -7.26
C PHE A 56 -1.01 -1.00 -8.34
N SER A 57 -2.30 -1.12 -8.05
CA SER A 57 -3.28 -1.66 -9.00
C SER A 57 -3.45 -0.78 -10.23
N ALA A 58 -3.45 0.55 -10.05
CA ALA A 58 -3.52 1.51 -11.15
C ALA A 58 -2.29 1.43 -12.06
N LEU A 59 -1.08 1.37 -11.49
CA LEU A 59 0.16 1.19 -12.26
C LEU A 59 0.18 -0.14 -13.02
N TYR A 60 -0.25 -1.22 -12.37
CA TYR A 60 -0.35 -2.53 -13.02
C TYR A 60 -1.33 -2.50 -14.21
N PHE A 61 -2.48 -1.84 -14.05
CA PHE A 61 -3.46 -1.68 -15.12
C PHE A 61 -2.89 -0.85 -16.29
N LEU A 62 -2.28 0.30 -16.00
CA LEU A 62 -1.64 1.15 -17.01
C LEU A 62 -0.59 0.37 -17.79
N PHE A 63 0.30 -0.35 -17.10
CA PHE A 63 1.32 -1.17 -17.76
C PHE A 63 0.72 -2.23 -18.69
N ARG A 64 -0.38 -2.86 -18.28
CA ARG A 64 -1.10 -3.84 -19.10
C ARG A 64 -1.71 -3.20 -20.35
N VAL A 65 -2.29 -2.01 -20.21
CA VAL A 65 -2.86 -1.26 -21.34
C VAL A 65 -1.76 -0.89 -22.34
N PHE A 66 -0.66 -0.29 -21.88
CA PHE A 66 0.47 0.06 -22.74
C PHE A 66 1.06 -1.15 -23.46
N LYS A 67 1.22 -2.28 -22.75
CA LYS A 67 1.69 -3.53 -23.36
C LYS A 67 0.72 -4.05 -24.43
N SER A 68 -0.59 -3.92 -24.21
CA SER A 68 -1.60 -4.33 -25.20
C SER A 68 -1.51 -3.49 -26.47
N ILE A 69 -1.32 -2.18 -26.34
CA ILE A 69 -1.19 -1.26 -27.48
C ILE A 69 0.07 -1.58 -28.29
N SER A 70 1.22 -1.74 -27.63
CA SER A 70 2.49 -2.06 -28.29
C SER A 70 2.44 -3.41 -29.04
N ASN A 71 1.80 -4.42 -28.48
CA ASN A 71 1.65 -5.72 -29.14
C ASN A 71 0.68 -5.67 -30.34
N SER A 72 -0.31 -4.77 -30.34
CA SER A 72 -1.22 -4.63 -31.47
C SER A 72 -0.59 -3.93 -32.67
N GLU A 73 0.37 -3.02 -32.45
CA GLU A 73 1.12 -2.38 -33.55
C GLU A 73 2.03 -3.39 -34.25
N GLN A 74 2.67 -4.32 -33.52
CA GLN A 74 3.56 -5.35 -34.09
C GLN A 74 2.86 -6.42 -34.94
N LEU A 75 1.53 -6.48 -34.96
CA LEU A 75 0.75 -7.44 -35.76
C LEU A 75 0.21 -6.84 -37.06
N VAL A 76 0.42 -5.53 -37.27
CA VAL A 76 -0.06 -4.79 -38.46
C VAL A 76 1.10 -4.54 -39.47
N ASP A 77 2.35 -4.74 -39.05
CA ASP A 77 3.55 -4.77 -39.91
C ASP A 77 3.92 -6.20 -40.32
#